data_AF-A0A1H5SUL9-F1
#
_entry.id   AF-A0A1H5SUL9-F1
#
_cell.length_a   1.000
_cell.length_b   1.000
_cell.length_c   1.000
_cell.angle_alpha   90.00
_cell.angle_beta   90.00
_cell.angle_gamma   90.00
#
_symmetry.space_group_name_H-M   'P 1'
#
loop_
_entity.id
_entity.type
_entity.pdbx_description
1 polymer ?
#
loop_
_entity_poly.entity_id
_entity_poly.type
_entity_poly.pdbx_seq_one_letter_code
_entity_poly.pdbx_strand_id
1 'polypeptide(L)'
;MEISPERVASEAAWVHDRADEVVPIINETRARLGELFETDVGRVSTEAYREEVATVFADGDVAVNAAAYVALLRGLDVDGDYPGFVVDEVLGRELAATIAGGTPLSLLAQATFHFADVSTHSEGGAGIDDLDAALAAGFQTRLPGWNWQETESPFAVDRDRLR
;
A
#
# COMPACT_ATOMS: atom_id res chain seq x y z
N MET A 1 -17.55 -13.93 4.50
CA MET A 1 -16.28 -14.15 3.79
C MET A 1 -15.53 -15.25 4.51
N GLU A 2 -14.90 -16.17 3.77
CA GLU A 2 -14.04 -17.22 4.29
C GLU A 2 -12.65 -17.03 3.68
N ILE A 3 -11.60 -17.05 4.51
CA ILE A 3 -10.21 -16.92 4.07
C ILE A 3 -9.55 -18.29 4.12
N SER A 4 -9.37 -18.89 2.94
CA SER A 4 -8.61 -20.13 2.73
C SER A 4 -7.33 -19.84 1.93
N PRO A 5 -6.38 -20.79 1.85
CA PRO A 5 -5.20 -20.64 0.99
C PRO A 5 -5.55 -20.34 -0.48
N GLU A 6 -6.60 -20.99 -1.01
CA GLU A 6 -7.10 -20.72 -2.37
C GLU A 6 -7.66 -19.30 -2.50
N ARG A 7 -8.34 -18.80 -1.46
CA ARG A 7 -8.80 -17.41 -1.43
C ARG A 7 -7.62 -16.44 -1.44
N VAL A 8 -6.60 -16.67 -0.62
CA VAL A 8 -5.38 -15.85 -0.59
C VAL A 8 -4.73 -15.81 -1.97
N ALA A 9 -4.58 -16.95 -2.64
CA ALA A 9 -4.03 -17.01 -4.00
C ALA A 9 -4.90 -16.23 -5.02
N SER A 10 -6.22 -16.30 -4.90
CA SER A 10 -7.12 -15.55 -5.78
C SER A 10 -7.05 -14.04 -5.56
N GLU A 11 -6.92 -13.58 -4.32
CA GLU A 11 -6.76 -12.14 -4.03
C GLU A 11 -5.37 -11.65 -4.45
N ALA A 12 -4.32 -12.46 -4.26
CA ALA A 12 -2.98 -12.14 -4.75
C ALA A 12 -2.96 -11.94 -6.27
N ALA A 13 -3.61 -12.84 -7.03
CA ALA A 13 -3.74 -12.71 -8.48
C ALA A 13 -4.54 -11.45 -8.86
N TRP A 14 -5.63 -11.16 -8.14
CA TRP A 14 -6.43 -9.97 -8.39
C TRP A 14 -5.64 -8.68 -8.15
N VAL A 15 -4.88 -8.58 -7.04
CA VAL A 15 -4.00 -7.43 -6.76
C VAL A 15 -2.91 -7.32 -7.82
N HIS A 16 -2.30 -8.43 -8.21
CA HIS A 16 -1.28 -8.45 -9.27
C HIS A 16 -1.81 -7.91 -10.61
N ASP A 17 -3.05 -8.21 -10.96
CA ASP A 17 -3.69 -7.78 -12.20
C ASP A 17 -4.22 -6.34 -12.14
N ARG A 18 -4.39 -5.76 -10.94
CA ARG A 18 -4.79 -4.36 -10.66
C ARG A 18 -3.68 -3.33 -10.97
N ALA A 19 -2.64 -3.74 -11.68
CA ALA A 19 -1.47 -2.91 -11.91
C ALA A 19 -1.77 -1.67 -12.76
N ASP A 20 -2.70 -1.77 -13.70
CA ASP A 20 -3.07 -0.66 -14.60
C ASP A 20 -3.76 0.49 -13.85
N GLU A 21 -4.36 0.21 -12.69
CA GLU A 21 -4.96 1.23 -11.81
C GLU A 21 -4.00 1.69 -10.71
N VAL A 22 -3.30 0.76 -10.05
CA VAL A 22 -2.47 1.09 -8.88
C VAL A 22 -1.16 1.78 -9.27
N VAL A 23 -0.51 1.39 -10.37
CA VAL A 23 0.79 1.97 -10.76
C VAL A 23 0.70 3.45 -11.12
N PRO A 24 -0.35 3.94 -11.83
CA PRO A 24 -0.59 5.36 -11.97
C PRO A 24 -0.71 6.10 -10.63
N ILE A 25 -1.51 5.58 -9.70
CA ILE A 25 -1.72 6.19 -8.37
C ILE A 25 -0.41 6.25 -7.58
N ILE A 26 0.39 5.18 -7.59
CA ILE A 26 1.74 5.16 -6.99
C ILE A 26 2.60 6.30 -7.55
N ASN A 27 2.66 6.41 -8.88
CA ASN A 27 3.54 7.37 -9.52
C ASN A 27 3.07 8.82 -9.33
N GLU A 28 1.77 9.08 -9.29
CA GLU A 28 1.22 10.39 -8.93
C GLU A 28 1.53 10.73 -7.47
N THR A 29 1.31 9.77 -6.55
CA THR A 29 1.62 9.93 -5.13
C THR A 29 3.10 10.27 -4.91
N ARG A 30 4.00 9.52 -5.56
CA ARG A 30 5.45 9.77 -5.52
C ARG A 30 5.82 11.15 -6.06
N ALA A 31 5.25 11.56 -7.20
CA ALA A 31 5.52 12.87 -7.78
C ALA A 31 5.09 14.01 -6.85
N ARG A 32 3.88 13.92 -6.28
CA ARG A 32 3.36 14.93 -5.36
C ARG A 32 4.14 14.99 -4.04
N LEU A 33 4.48 13.83 -3.46
CA LEU A 33 5.31 13.80 -2.25
C LEU A 33 6.73 14.31 -2.55
N GLY A 34 7.29 14.01 -3.71
CA GLY A 34 8.58 14.54 -4.15
C GLY A 34 8.59 16.07 -4.23
N GLU A 35 7.52 16.67 -4.77
CA GLU A 35 7.35 18.13 -4.77
C GLU A 35 7.26 18.70 -3.35
N LEU A 36 6.41 18.12 -2.48
CA LEU A 36 6.20 18.58 -1.10
C LEU A 36 7.44 18.47 -0.22
N PHE A 37 8.27 17.45 -0.44
CA PHE A 37 9.51 17.21 0.31
C PHE A 37 10.76 17.73 -0.41
N GLU A 38 10.61 18.41 -1.54
CA GLU A 38 11.71 18.93 -2.36
C GLU A 38 12.78 17.85 -2.67
N THR A 39 12.32 16.64 -3.00
CA THR A 39 13.17 15.46 -3.28
C THR A 39 12.74 14.76 -4.56
N ASP A 40 13.68 14.09 -5.23
CA ASP A 40 13.36 13.19 -6.32
C ASP A 40 12.94 11.83 -5.76
N VAL A 41 11.87 11.25 -6.33
CA VAL A 41 11.36 9.93 -5.98
C VAL A 41 11.20 9.13 -7.26
N GLY A 42 11.94 8.04 -7.39
CA GLY A 42 11.96 7.21 -8.59
C GLY A 42 10.57 6.69 -8.97
N ARG A 43 10.28 6.58 -10.28
CA ARG A 43 9.01 6.00 -10.75
C ARG A 43 8.99 4.48 -10.62
N VAL A 44 7.79 3.92 -10.52
CA VAL A 44 7.53 2.47 -10.48
C VAL A 44 7.01 2.00 -11.83
N SER A 45 7.55 0.89 -12.34
CA SER A 45 7.00 0.20 -13.50
C SER A 45 5.99 -0.88 -13.10
N THR A 46 5.15 -1.28 -14.05
CA THR A 46 4.18 -2.38 -13.89
C THR A 46 4.85 -3.69 -13.50
N GLU A 47 6.02 -3.98 -14.06
CA GLU A 47 6.80 -5.18 -13.74
C GLU A 47 7.30 -5.15 -12.30
N ALA A 48 7.88 -4.04 -11.85
CA ALA A 48 8.35 -3.87 -10.48
C ALA A 48 7.21 -3.99 -9.46
N TYR A 49 6.04 -3.42 -9.78
CA TYR A 49 4.84 -3.60 -8.96
C TYR A 49 4.45 -5.07 -8.83
N ARG A 50 4.33 -5.79 -9.96
CA ARG A 50 3.92 -7.20 -9.99
C ARG A 50 4.90 -8.13 -9.24
N GLU A 51 6.19 -7.89 -9.40
CA GLU A 51 7.24 -8.61 -8.66
C GLU A 51 7.13 -8.36 -7.15
N GLU A 52 6.83 -7.13 -6.74
CA GLU A 52 6.66 -6.81 -5.32
C GLU A 52 5.34 -7.38 -4.76
N VAL A 53 4.25 -7.42 -5.54
CA VAL A 53 3.03 -8.15 -5.16
C VAL A 53 3.36 -9.61 -4.87
N ALA A 54 4.08 -10.28 -5.77
CA ALA A 54 4.51 -11.66 -5.54
C ALA A 54 5.37 -11.82 -4.28
N THR A 55 6.24 -10.85 -4.00
CA THR A 55 7.09 -10.83 -2.80
C THR A 55 6.27 -10.68 -1.52
N VAL A 56 5.30 -9.76 -1.49
CA VAL A 56 4.41 -9.52 -0.34
C VAL A 56 3.56 -10.75 -0.05
N PHE A 57 2.97 -11.35 -1.08
CA PHE A 57 2.09 -12.53 -0.92
C PHE A 57 2.86 -13.85 -0.71
N ALA A 58 4.20 -13.84 -0.82
CA ALA A 58 5.03 -15.01 -0.45
C ALA A 58 5.20 -15.16 1.07
N ASP A 59 5.02 -14.08 1.85
CA ASP A 59 4.96 -14.14 3.31
C ASP A 59 3.55 -14.52 3.74
N GLY A 60 3.36 -15.73 4.25
CA GLY A 60 2.04 -16.27 4.56
C GLY A 60 1.25 -15.49 5.61
N ASP A 61 1.94 -14.91 6.61
CA ASP A 61 1.30 -14.14 7.67
C ASP A 61 0.86 -12.77 7.14
N VAL A 62 1.64 -12.17 6.24
CA VAL A 62 1.23 -10.93 5.55
C VAL A 62 0.12 -11.21 4.55
N ALA A 63 0.27 -12.26 3.73
CA ALA A 63 -0.62 -12.62 2.65
C ALA A 63 -2.06 -12.86 3.12
N VAL A 64 -2.25 -13.58 4.23
CA VAL A 64 -3.59 -13.88 4.77
C VAL A 64 -4.31 -12.61 5.23
N ASN A 65 -3.59 -11.67 5.83
CA ASN A 65 -4.16 -10.41 6.30
C ASN A 65 -4.43 -9.45 5.14
N ALA A 66 -3.48 -9.29 4.21
CA ALA A 66 -3.66 -8.47 3.01
C ALA A 66 -4.85 -8.96 2.17
N ALA A 67 -4.98 -10.27 1.95
CA ALA A 67 -6.11 -10.85 1.23
C ALA A 67 -7.46 -10.58 1.92
N ALA A 68 -7.50 -10.64 3.25
CA ALA A 68 -8.72 -10.34 4.00
C ALA A 68 -9.14 -8.88 3.88
N TYR A 69 -8.20 -7.93 4.01
CA TYR A 69 -8.47 -6.51 3.83
C TYR A 69 -8.96 -6.20 2.42
N VAL A 70 -8.27 -6.71 1.39
CA VAL A 70 -8.68 -6.58 -0.02
C VAL A 70 -10.09 -7.09 -0.23
N ALA A 71 -10.39 -8.31 0.24
CA ALA A 71 -11.72 -8.90 0.08
C ALA A 71 -12.82 -8.14 0.86
N LEU A 72 -12.49 -7.54 2.01
CA LEU A 72 -13.42 -6.74 2.81
C LEU A 72 -13.76 -5.44 2.11
N LEU A 73 -12.74 -4.68 1.71
CA LEU A 73 -12.88 -3.42 1.00
C LEU A 73 -13.66 -3.60 -0.32
N ARG A 74 -13.35 -4.63 -1.10
CA ARG A 74 -14.10 -4.95 -2.35
C ARG A 74 -15.58 -5.25 -2.13
N GLY A 75 -15.94 -5.74 -0.95
CA GLY A 75 -17.32 -6.05 -0.59
C GLY A 75 -18.02 -4.94 0.18
N LEU A 76 -17.32 -3.83 0.46
CA LEU A 76 -17.82 -2.73 1.26
C LEU A 76 -18.45 -1.67 0.37
N ASP A 77 -19.65 -1.26 0.75
CA ASP A 77 -20.37 -0.18 0.10
C ASP A 77 -21.26 0.51 1.14
N VAL A 78 -21.43 1.82 1.00
CA VAL A 78 -22.28 2.61 1.88
C VAL A 78 -23.18 3.51 1.04
N ASP A 79 -24.46 3.56 1.41
CA ASP A 79 -25.47 4.31 0.68
C ASP A 79 -25.07 5.78 0.53
N GLY A 80 -24.86 6.19 -0.72
CA GLY A 80 -24.55 7.56 -1.09
C GLY A 80 -23.18 8.04 -0.63
N ASP A 81 -22.24 7.11 -0.39
CA ASP A 81 -20.86 7.43 -0.01
C ASP A 81 -20.82 8.40 1.19
N TYR A 82 -21.53 8.00 2.26
CA TYR A 82 -21.76 8.89 3.39
C TYR A 82 -20.43 9.25 4.08
N PRO A 83 -20.03 10.54 4.13
CA PRO A 83 -18.68 10.94 4.56
C PRO A 83 -18.39 10.72 6.06
N GLY A 84 -19.38 10.28 6.84
CA GLY A 84 -19.19 9.86 8.24
C GLY A 84 -18.98 8.35 8.39
N PHE A 85 -19.06 7.58 7.30
CA PHE A 85 -18.63 6.19 7.24
C PHE A 85 -17.13 6.18 7.01
N VAL A 86 -16.41 5.45 7.86
CA VAL A 86 -14.93 5.49 7.92
C VAL A 86 -14.34 4.09 8.07
N VAL A 87 -15.14 3.05 7.78
CA VAL A 87 -14.70 1.66 7.99
C VAL A 87 -13.75 1.24 6.88
N ASP A 88 -14.07 1.63 5.65
CA ASP A 88 -13.20 1.61 4.48
C ASP A 88 -11.86 2.30 4.75
N GLU A 89 -11.88 3.51 5.31
CA GLU A 89 -10.68 4.27 5.70
C GLU A 89 -9.80 3.52 6.73
N VAL A 90 -10.45 2.92 7.73
CA VAL A 90 -9.75 2.07 8.73
C VAL A 90 -9.12 0.86 8.05
N LEU A 91 -9.86 0.18 7.17
CA LEU A 91 -9.37 -1.02 6.47
C LEU A 91 -8.28 -0.69 5.46
N GLY A 92 -8.41 0.40 4.70
CA GLY A 92 -7.42 0.88 3.74
C GLY A 92 -6.11 1.26 4.43
N ARG A 93 -6.19 2.00 5.54
CA ARG A 93 -5.03 2.32 6.36
C ARG A 93 -4.29 1.07 6.85
N GLU A 94 -5.02 0.07 7.36
CA GLU A 94 -4.40 -1.17 7.84
C GLU A 94 -3.87 -2.05 6.69
N LEU A 95 -4.50 -2.04 5.52
CA LEU A 95 -3.99 -2.70 4.32
C LEU A 95 -2.65 -2.09 3.87
N ALA A 96 -2.57 -0.76 3.79
CA ALA A 96 -1.35 -0.06 3.42
C ALA A 96 -0.20 -0.41 4.38
N ALA A 97 -0.48 -0.39 5.69
CA ALA A 97 0.49 -0.78 6.73
C ALA A 97 0.98 -2.23 6.57
N THR A 98 0.04 -3.15 6.33
CA THR A 98 0.31 -4.58 6.17
C THR A 98 1.23 -4.84 4.99
N ILE A 99 0.97 -4.20 3.84
CA ILE A 99 1.80 -4.33 2.63
C ILE A 99 3.19 -3.73 2.83
N ALA A 100 3.28 -2.56 3.46
CA ALA A 100 4.55 -1.86 3.62
C ALA A 100 5.54 -2.61 4.54
N GLY A 101 5.02 -3.36 5.51
CA GLY A 101 5.80 -4.14 6.46
C GLY A 101 5.94 -3.47 7.83
N GLY A 102 6.97 -3.83 8.60
CA GLY A 102 7.14 -3.35 9.98
C GLY A 102 7.48 -1.85 10.09
N THR A 103 7.43 -1.33 11.31
CA THR A 103 7.87 0.04 11.62
C THR A 103 9.35 0.24 11.23
N PRO A 104 9.70 1.35 10.55
CA PRO A 104 8.90 2.57 10.35
C PRO A 104 7.96 2.58 9.13
N LEU A 105 8.04 1.58 8.25
CA LEU A 105 7.34 1.60 6.96
C LEU A 105 5.82 1.52 7.10
N SER A 106 5.30 0.71 8.04
CA SER A 106 3.86 0.66 8.33
C SER A 106 3.27 2.04 8.57
N LEU A 107 3.85 2.82 9.50
CA LEU A 107 3.35 4.14 9.87
C LEU A 107 3.43 5.13 8.70
N LEU A 108 4.51 5.07 7.91
CA LEU A 108 4.64 5.91 6.72
C LEU A 108 3.58 5.56 5.67
N ALA A 109 3.25 4.29 5.50
CA ALA A 109 2.21 3.85 4.57
C ALA A 109 0.81 4.28 5.03
N GLN A 110 0.52 4.23 6.34
CA GLN A 110 -0.74 4.73 6.90
C GLN A 110 -0.93 6.24 6.64
N ALA A 111 0.14 7.02 6.81
CA ALA A 111 0.10 8.45 6.50
C ALA A 111 -0.03 8.70 4.98
N THR A 112 0.68 7.92 4.18
CA THR A 112 0.62 8.01 2.71
C THR A 112 -0.76 7.63 2.18
N PHE A 113 -1.45 6.68 2.80
CA PHE A 113 -2.79 6.25 2.41
C PHE A 113 -3.76 7.43 2.40
N HIS A 114 -3.91 8.15 3.51
CA HIS A 114 -4.79 9.32 3.57
C HIS A 114 -4.34 10.46 2.63
N PHE A 115 -3.06 10.50 2.22
CA PHE A 115 -2.60 11.45 1.22
C PHE A 115 -3.01 11.05 -0.21
N ALA A 116 -2.86 9.77 -0.54
CA ALA A 116 -3.22 9.22 -1.85
C ALA A 116 -4.74 9.23 -2.05
N ASP A 117 -5.47 8.89 -0.99
CA ASP A 117 -6.94 8.76 -0.97
C ASP A 117 -7.64 10.05 -1.43
N VAL A 118 -7.20 11.22 -0.94
CA VAL A 118 -7.76 12.54 -1.32
C VAL A 118 -7.77 12.80 -2.84
N SER A 119 -6.95 12.09 -3.62
CA SER A 119 -6.89 12.17 -5.09
C SER A 119 -7.35 10.92 -5.82
N THR A 120 -7.69 9.85 -5.11
CA THR A 120 -8.08 8.58 -5.72
C THR A 120 -9.59 8.56 -5.88
N HIS A 121 -10.03 8.33 -7.12
CA HIS A 121 -11.44 8.15 -7.43
C HIS A 121 -11.56 6.96 -8.39
N SER A 122 -12.11 5.87 -7.88
CA SER A 122 -12.32 4.64 -8.66
C SER A 122 -13.81 4.44 -8.90
N GLU A 123 -14.18 3.96 -10.09
CA GLU A 123 -15.55 3.52 -10.34
C GLU A 123 -15.84 2.26 -9.49
N GLY A 124 -16.87 2.30 -8.63
CA GLY A 124 -17.19 1.18 -7.75
C GLY A 124 -18.02 1.58 -6.53
N GLY A 125 -18.09 0.69 -5.55
CA GLY A 125 -18.59 1.01 -4.21
C GLY A 125 -17.52 1.73 -3.39
N ALA A 126 -17.93 2.34 -2.28
CA ALA A 126 -17.09 3.20 -1.43
C ALA A 126 -15.81 2.53 -0.89
N GLY A 127 -15.68 1.20 -0.93
CA GLY A 127 -14.45 0.53 -0.52
C GLY A 127 -13.38 0.38 -1.61
N ILE A 128 -13.67 0.67 -2.89
CA ILE A 128 -12.76 0.37 -4.01
C ILE A 128 -11.70 1.45 -4.21
N ASP A 129 -12.05 2.72 -4.08
CA ASP A 129 -11.12 3.84 -4.10
C ASP A 129 -10.14 3.77 -2.93
N ASP A 130 -10.65 3.56 -1.72
CA ASP A 130 -9.84 3.34 -0.51
C ASP A 130 -8.89 2.14 -0.66
N LEU A 131 -9.36 1.07 -1.30
CA LEU A 131 -8.52 -0.08 -1.63
C LEU A 131 -7.39 0.32 -2.58
N ASP A 132 -7.69 0.98 -3.69
CA ASP A 132 -6.68 1.34 -4.68
C ASP A 132 -5.65 2.32 -4.09
N ALA A 133 -6.11 3.28 -3.26
CA ALA A 133 -5.26 4.19 -2.49
C ALA A 133 -4.37 3.43 -1.49
N ALA A 134 -4.92 2.44 -0.78
CA ALA A 134 -4.17 1.61 0.17
C ALA A 134 -3.11 0.74 -0.50
N LEU A 135 -3.43 0.12 -1.65
CA LEU A 135 -2.46 -0.60 -2.45
C LEU A 135 -1.33 0.34 -2.90
N ALA A 136 -1.66 1.52 -3.41
CA ALA A 136 -0.66 2.49 -3.83
C ALA A 136 0.24 2.94 -2.68
N ALA A 137 -0.34 3.29 -1.54
CA ALA A 137 0.40 3.73 -0.35
C ALA A 137 1.30 2.63 0.23
N GLY A 138 0.80 1.39 0.30
CA GLY A 138 1.56 0.24 0.78
C GLY A 138 2.76 -0.06 -0.12
N PHE A 139 2.53 -0.23 -1.41
CA PHE A 139 3.58 -0.59 -2.36
C PHE A 139 4.58 0.55 -2.58
N GLN A 140 4.15 1.81 -2.67
CA GLN A 140 5.09 2.93 -2.87
C GLN A 140 6.09 3.07 -1.72
N THR A 141 5.65 2.77 -0.50
CA THR A 141 6.46 2.88 0.73
C THR A 141 7.53 1.78 0.80
N ARG A 142 7.26 0.63 0.19
CA ARG A 142 8.12 -0.56 0.18
C ARG A 142 9.06 -0.61 -1.02
N LEU A 143 8.58 -0.21 -2.19
CA LEU A 143 9.34 -0.21 -3.43
C LEU A 143 10.49 0.80 -3.37
N PRO A 144 11.64 0.52 -4.01
CA PRO A 144 12.77 1.44 -4.06
C PRO A 144 12.41 2.76 -4.76
N GLY A 145 13.26 3.78 -4.56
CA GLY A 145 13.15 5.10 -5.20
C GLY A 145 13.21 6.29 -4.24
N TRP A 146 13.16 6.04 -2.93
CA TRP A 146 13.39 7.06 -1.91
C TRP A 146 14.87 7.09 -1.50
N ASN A 147 15.55 8.22 -1.73
CA ASN A 147 16.99 8.38 -1.46
C ASN A 147 17.42 7.94 -0.05
N TRP A 148 16.58 8.14 0.97
CA TRP A 148 16.89 7.78 2.35
C TRP A 148 16.91 6.26 2.60
N GLN A 149 16.29 5.46 1.73
CA GLN A 149 16.29 4.00 1.81
C GLN A 149 17.44 3.36 1.01
N GLU A 150 18.14 4.13 0.17
CA GLU A 150 19.18 3.60 -0.73
C GLU A 150 20.52 3.34 -0.03
N THR A 151 20.71 3.91 1.17
CA THR A 151 21.96 3.81 1.92
C THR A 151 21.71 3.34 3.35
N GLU A 152 22.76 2.86 4.01
CA GLU A 152 22.67 2.52 5.43
C GLU A 152 22.26 3.76 6.25
N SER A 153 21.40 3.54 7.25
CA SER A 153 20.92 4.64 8.09
C SER A 153 22.09 5.32 8.81
N PRO A 154 22.26 6.65 8.70
CA PRO A 154 23.31 7.39 9.40
C PRO A 154 23.11 7.40 10.92
N PHE A 155 21.94 6.94 11.39
CA PHE A 155 21.63 6.77 12.81
C PHE A 155 22.04 5.40 13.37
N ALA A 156 22.55 4.49 12.52
CA ALA A 156 23.12 3.24 12.99
C ALA A 156 24.37 3.50 13.83
N VAL A 157 24.36 3.04 15.08
CA VAL A 157 25.52 3.13 15.97
C VAL A 157 26.33 1.86 15.86
N ASP A 158 27.62 2.00 15.55
CA ASP A 158 28.57 0.89 15.56
C ASP A 158 28.59 0.23 16.95
N ARG A 159 28.46 -1.10 16.98
CA ARG A 159 28.42 -1.89 18.21
C ARG A 159 29.69 -1.73 19.03
N ASP A 160 30.83 -1.48 18.39
CA ASP A 160 32.09 -1.27 19.11
C ASP A 160 32.15 0.10 19.81
N ARG A 161 31.29 1.06 19.42
CA ARG A 161 31.10 2.31 20.18
C ARG A 161 30.21 2.15 21.41
N LEU A 162 29.54 1.00 21.55
CA LEU A 162 28.64 0.68 22.67
C LEU A 162 29.31 -0.20 23.75
N ARG A 163 30.57 -0.57 23.57
CA ARG A 163 31.37 -1.38 24.52
C ARG A 163 32.38 -0.51 25.25
#